data_AF-A0A0D0D839-F1
#
_entry.id   AF-A0A0D0D839-F1
#
_cell.length_a   1.000
_cell.length_b   1.000
_cell.length_c   1.000
_cell.angle_alpha   90.00
_cell.angle_beta   90.00
_cell.angle_gamma   90.00
#
_symmetry.space_group_name_H-M   'P 1'
#
loop_
_entity.id
_entity.type
_entity.pdbx_description
1 polymer ?
#
loop_
_entity_poly.entity_id
_entity_poly.type
_entity_poly.pdbx_seq_one_letter_code
_entity_poly.pdbx_strand_id
1 'polypeptide(L)' 'MGKRKAPSAAIPDVQWSDDMIWQLIDKIERNENRVVLLGKRQKSNVSGKTSGDSKVAVYQRIGAAVLPTYHTINAVATGD' A
#
# COMPACT_ATOMS: atom_id res chain seq x y z
N MET A 1 22.79 -0.90 -28.87
CA MET A 1 22.28 -1.95 -27.96
C MET A 1 21.07 -1.40 -27.22
N GLY A 2 19.85 -1.77 -27.61
CA GLY A 2 18.63 -1.36 -26.90
C GLY A 2 18.50 -2.12 -25.59
N LYS A 3 18.27 -1.42 -24.47
CA LYS A 3 17.99 -2.08 -23.18
C LYS A 3 16.72 -2.92 -23.33
N ARG A 4 16.84 -4.25 -23.16
CA ARG A 4 15.68 -5.14 -23.09
C ARG A 4 14.83 -4.68 -21.91
N LYS A 5 13.58 -4.29 -22.15
CA LYS A 5 12.59 -4.11 -21.07
C LYS A 5 12.55 -5.41 -20.28
N ALA A 6 12.81 -5.35 -18.98
CA ALA A 6 12.54 -6.48 -18.11
C ALA A 6 11.10 -6.94 -18.35
N PRO A 7 10.81 -8.24 -18.41
CA PRO A 7 9.44 -8.73 -18.54
C PRO A 7 8.63 -8.05 -17.43
N SER A 8 7.55 -7.33 -17.80
CA SER A 8 6.68 -6.74 -16.79
C SER A 8 6.15 -7.92 -15.99
N ALA A 9 6.44 -7.98 -14.70
CA ALA A 9 5.86 -8.98 -13.82
C ALA A 9 4.34 -8.93 -14.04
N ALA A 10 3.78 -10.01 -14.59
CA ALA A 10 2.34 -10.08 -14.80
C ALA A 10 1.72 -10.03 -13.41
N ILE A 11 0.96 -8.98 -13.13
CA ILE A 11 0.22 -8.89 -11.87
C ILE A 11 -0.80 -10.02 -11.91
N PRO A 12 -0.74 -10.98 -10.99
CA PRO A 12 -1.68 -12.09 -10.96
C PRO A 12 -3.09 -11.55 -10.73
N ASP A 13 -4.07 -12.21 -11.35
CA ASP A 13 -5.47 -11.86 -11.13
C ASP A 13 -5.84 -12.16 -9.67
N VAL A 14 -6.17 -11.11 -8.92
CA VAL A 14 -6.53 -11.22 -7.51
C VAL A 14 -8.03 -11.41 -7.43
N GLN A 15 -8.45 -12.59 -6.99
CA GLN A 15 -9.85 -12.88 -6.67
C GLN A 15 -10.21 -12.20 -5.35
N TRP A 16 -10.83 -11.02 -5.44
CA TRP A 16 -11.25 -10.24 -4.27
C TRP A 16 -12.47 -10.86 -3.59
N SER A 17 -12.40 -10.98 -2.27
CA SER A 17 -13.54 -11.27 -1.41
C SER A 17 -13.99 -10.03 -0.65
N ASP A 18 -15.23 -10.03 -0.15
CA ASP A 18 -15.75 -8.95 0.68
C ASP A 18 -14.86 -8.70 1.92
N ASP A 19 -14.35 -9.77 2.54
CA ASP A 19 -13.44 -9.66 3.68
C ASP A 19 -12.14 -8.94 3.32
N MET A 20 -11.59 -9.20 2.13
CA MET A 20 -10.38 -8.51 1.65
C MET A 20 -10.65 -7.03 1.38
N ILE A 21 -11.83 -6.71 0.83
CA ILE A 21 -12.24 -5.32 0.57
C ILE A 21 -12.40 -4.58 1.91
N TRP A 22 -13.06 -5.19 2.90
CA TRP A 22 -13.22 -4.58 4.22
C TRP A 22 -11.90 -4.42 4.96
N GLN A 23 -10.99 -5.39 4.86
CA GLN A 23 -9.64 -5.27 5.41
C GLN A 23 -8.85 -4.14 4.74
N LEU A 24 -8.98 -3.98 3.42
CA LEU A 24 -8.36 -2.88 2.70
C LEU A 24 -8.86 -1.53 3.20
N ILE A 25 -10.18 -1.38 3.36
CA ILE A 25 -10.80 -0.16 3.89
C ILE A 25 -10.29 0.13 5.31
N ASP A 26 -10.29 -0.85 6.22
CA ASP A 26 -9.73 -0.69 7.58
C ASP A 26 -8.28 -0.18 7.53
N LYS A 27 -7.43 -0.78 6.69
CA LYS A 27 -6.03 -0.37 6.59
C LYS A 27 -5.85 1.03 6.01
N ILE A 28 -6.67 1.44 5.03
CA ILE A 28 -6.60 2.79 4.45
C ILE A 28 -7.02 3.85 5.47
N GLU A 29 -8.01 3.55 6.32
CA GLU A 29 -8.56 4.51 7.28
C GLU A 29 -7.68 4.76 8.51
N ARG A 30 -6.74 3.85 8.81
CA ARG A 30 -5.75 4.06 9.90
C ARG A 30 -4.99 5.36 9.72
N ASN A 31 -4.93 6.18 10.77
CA ASN A 31 -4.33 7.51 10.72
C ASN A 31 -2.92 7.56 10.08
N GLU A 32 -2.07 6.58 10.40
CA GLU A 32 -0.72 6.42 9.84
C GLU A 32 -0.69 6.26 8.31
N ASN A 33 -1.64 5.51 7.74
CA ASN A 33 -1.75 5.28 6.30
C ASN A 33 -2.57 6.38 5.64
N ARG A 34 -3.68 6.76 6.26
CA ARG A 34 -4.62 7.77 5.78
C ARG A 34 -3.94 9.11 5.52
N VAL A 35 -3.06 9.55 6.41
CA VAL A 35 -2.34 10.83 6.23
C VAL A 35 -1.42 10.79 5.02
N VAL A 36 -0.79 9.64 4.74
CA VAL A 36 0.12 9.45 3.60
C VAL A 36 -0.66 9.28 2.29
N LEU A 37 -1.78 8.55 2.31
CA LEU A 37 -2.59 8.23 1.14
C LEU A 37 -3.52 9.38 0.73
N LEU A 38 -4.20 9.98 1.70
CA LEU A 38 -5.29 10.94 1.47
C LEU A 38 -4.96 12.36 1.96
N GLY A 39 -3.77 12.54 2.56
CA GLY A 39 -3.35 13.82 3.12
C GLY A 39 -3.98 14.15 4.48
N LYS A 40 -3.59 15.30 5.03
CA LYS A 40 -4.13 15.79 6.30
C LYS A 40 -5.51 16.41 6.09
N ARG A 41 -6.44 16.14 7.01
CA ARG A 41 -7.76 16.80 7.00
C ARG A 41 -7.57 18.25 7.46
N GLN A 42 -7.91 19.23 6.62
CA GLN A 42 -7.70 20.67 6.87
C GLN A 42 -8.32 21.21 8.18
N LYS A 43 -9.24 20.50 8.84
CA LYS A 43 -9.97 20.97 10.03
C LYS A 43 -9.52 20.39 11.37
N SER A 44 -8.58 19.44 11.39
CA SER A 44 -8.07 18.95 12.67
C SER A 44 -6.86 19.78 13.09
N ASN A 45 -7.05 20.68 14.06
CA ASN A 45 -5.99 21.29 14.88
C ASN A 45 -5.21 20.25 15.71
N VAL A 46 -5.33 18.97 15.39
CA VAL A 46 -4.41 17.96 15.87
C VAL A 46 -3.12 18.22 15.12
N SER A 47 -2.11 18.69 15.86
CA SER A 47 -0.69 18.55 15.54
C SER A 47 -0.38 17.06 15.38
N GLY A 48 -0.97 16.45 14.36
CA GLY A 48 -0.86 15.05 14.02
C GLY A 48 0.37 14.95 13.15
N LYS A 49 1.41 14.37 13.75
CA LYS A 49 2.70 14.07 13.15
C LYS A 49 2.52 13.80 11.65
N THR A 50 3.22 14.56 10.83
CA THR A 50 3.44 14.16 9.44
C THR A 50 3.98 12.74 9.53
N SER A 51 3.24 11.77 9.00
CA SER A 51 3.74 10.41 8.93
C SER A 51 5.06 10.49 8.16
N GLY A 52 6.15 10.11 8.82
CA GLY A 52 7.47 10.00 8.19
C GLY A 52 7.52 8.83 7.20
N ASP A 53 6.45 8.04 7.11
CA ASP A 53 6.36 6.88 6.25
C ASP A 53 6.20 7.31 4.79
N SER A 54 6.93 6.62 3.92
CA SER A 54 6.77 6.74 2.49
C SER A 54 5.48 6.04 2.02
N LYS A 55 4.97 6.43 0.85
CA LYS A 55 3.86 5.70 0.19
C LYS A 55 4.18 4.22 0.00
N VAL A 56 5.44 3.93 -0.27
CA VAL A 56 6.01 2.58 -0.39
C VAL A 56 5.78 1.76 0.89
N ALA A 57 6.18 2.29 2.04
CA ALA A 57 5.99 1.61 3.32
C ALA A 57 4.50 1.36 3.66
N VAL A 58 3.63 2.30 3.27
CA VAL A 58 2.17 2.15 3.43
C VAL A 58 1.61 1.05 2.52
N TYR A 59 2.02 1.00 1.25
CA TYR A 59 1.57 -0.06 0.34
C TYR A 59 2.12 -1.43 0.75
N GLN A 60 3.34 -1.53 1.29
CA GLN A 60 3.86 -2.75 1.91
C GLN A 60 2.98 -3.20 3.08
N ARG A 61 2.67 -2.30 4.00
CA ARG A 61 1.83 -2.61 5.17
C ARG A 61 0.44 -3.09 4.77
N ILE A 62 -0.17 -2.46 3.75
CA ILE A 62 -1.47 -2.88 3.22
C ILE A 62 -1.35 -4.22 2.50
N GLY A 63 -0.35 -4.39 1.63
CA GLY A 63 -0.11 -5.62 0.87
C GLY A 63 0.14 -6.82 1.79
N ALA A 64 0.94 -6.66 2.84
CA ALA A 64 1.19 -7.69 3.83
C ALA A 64 -0.07 -8.13 4.59
N ALA A 65 -1.05 -7.23 4.76
CA ALA A 65 -2.29 -7.53 5.45
C ALA A 65 -3.36 -8.14 4.53
N VAL A 66 -3.56 -7.57 3.35
CA VAL A 66 -4.67 -7.92 2.44
C VAL A 66 -4.27 -9.03 1.46
N LEU A 67 -3.00 -9.08 1.08
CA LEU A 67 -2.46 -9.97 0.05
C LEU A 67 -1.13 -10.61 0.49
N PRO A 68 -1.11 -11.33 1.64
CA PRO A 68 0.13 -11.83 2.23
C PRO A 68 0.94 -12.72 1.29
N THR A 69 0.26 -13.56 0.49
CA THR A 69 0.90 -14.45 -0.50
C THR A 69 1.58 -13.70 -1.64
N TYR A 70 1.06 -12.54 -2.04
CA TYR A 70 1.65 -11.75 -3.13
C TYR A 70 2.76 -10.82 -2.62
N HIS A 71 2.61 -10.33 -1.39
CA HIS A 71 3.62 -9.53 -0.71
C HIS A 71 4.94 -10.31 -0.54
N THR A 72 4.89 -11.62 -0.29
CA THR A 72 6.09 -12.46 -0.17
C THR A 72 6.78 -12.74 -1.52
N ILE A 73 6.05 -12.70 -2.64
CA ILE A 73 6.59 -12.99 -3.98
C ILE A 73 7.41 -11.80 -4.52
N ASN A 74 7.08 -10.56 -4.17
CA ASN A 74 7.79 -9.40 -4.70
C ASN A 74 7.82 -8.22 -3.71
N ALA A 75 8.57 -8.39 -2.61
CA ALA A 75 8.85 -7.31 -1.67
C ALA A 75 9.45 -6.06 -2.36
N VAL A 76 10.27 -6.29 -3.41
CA VAL A 76 10.93 -5.25 -4.21
C VAL A 76 9.95 -4.43 -5.06
N ALA A 77 8.92 -5.03 -5.67
CA ALA A 77 7.86 -4.28 -6.37
C ALA A 77 6.98 -3.46 -5.42
N THR A 78 7.00 -3.80 -4.12
CA THR A 78 6.32 -3.05 -3.07
C THR A 78 7.23 -1.96 -2.47
N GLY A 79 8.49 -1.86 -2.94
CA GLY A 79 9.44 -0.77 -2.72
C GLY A 79 10.45 -1.02 -1.59
N ASP A 80 11.62 -1.50 -1.96
CA ASP A 80 12.86 -1.34 -1.19
C ASP A 80 13.67 -0.18 -1.82
#